data_AF-A0A0C2GD73-F1
#
_entry.id   AF-A0A0C2GD73-F1
#
_cell.length_a   1.000
_cell.length_b   1.000
_cell.length_c   1.000
_cell.angle_alpha   90.00
_cell.angle_beta   90.00
_cell.angle_gamma   90.00
#
_symmetry.space_group_name_H-M   'P 1'
#
loop_
_entity.id
_entity.type
_entity.pdbx_description
1 polymer ?
#
loop_
_entity_poly.entity_id
_entity_poly.type
_entity_poly.pdbx_seq_one_letter_code
_entity_poly.pdbx_strand_id
1 'polypeptide(L)' 'MSIPEAWAEGFTGKGVTIAVLDDGVDALHEDLHEAVDPELCYNFVEVSADVTPKPDREEA' A
#
# COMPACT_ATOMS: atom_id res chain seq x y z
N MET A 1 5.60 -15.44 -17.05
CA MET A 1 6.38 -14.62 -16.08
C MET A 1 7.04 -15.58 -15.11
N SER A 2 8.30 -15.36 -14.76
CA SER A 2 9.14 -16.28 -13.97
C SER A 2 9.16 -15.91 -12.47
N ILE A 3 8.00 -15.57 -11.91
CA ILE A 3 7.87 -15.14 -10.51
C ILE A 3 8.23 -16.26 -9.53
N PRO A 4 7.74 -17.52 -9.71
CA PRO A 4 8.14 -18.62 -8.84
C PRO A 4 9.65 -18.88 -8.83
N GLU A 5 10.32 -18.73 -9.97
CA GLU A 5 11.77 -18.90 -10.09
C GLU A 5 12.53 -17.80 -9.34
N ALA A 6 12.12 -16.53 -9.46
CA ALA A 6 12.70 -15.43 -8.70
C ALA A 6 12.53 -15.62 -7.18
N TRP A 7 11.37 -16.09 -6.74
CA TRP A 7 11.14 -16.44 -5.34
C TRP A 7 12.00 -17.62 -4.88
N ALA A 8 12.18 -18.65 -5.72
CA ALA A 8 13.05 -19.79 -5.44
C ALA A 8 14.54 -19.38 -5.34
N GLU A 9 14.95 -18.33 -6.06
CA GLU A 9 16.27 -17.70 -5.94
C GLU A 9 16.39 -16.75 -4.74
N GLY A 10 15.31 -16.54 -3.98
CA GLY A 10 15.30 -15.76 -2.74
C GLY A 10 14.96 -14.28 -2.91
N PHE A 11 14.56 -13.84 -4.10
CA PHE A 11 14.12 -12.46 -4.32
C PHE A 11 12.69 -12.27 -3.82
N THR A 12 12.50 -11.59 -2.69
CA THR A 12 11.16 -11.41 -2.10
C THR A 12 10.70 -9.95 -2.03
N GLY A 13 11.50 -9.00 -2.53
CA GLY A 13 11.24 -7.57 -2.36
C GLY A 13 11.61 -6.99 -0.99
N LYS A 14 12.21 -7.79 -0.09
CA LYS A 14 12.73 -7.27 1.20
C LYS A 14 13.72 -6.14 0.98
N GLY A 15 13.54 -5.04 1.71
CA GLY A 15 14.37 -3.83 1.59
C GLY A 15 13.98 -2.90 0.44
N VAL A 16 12.93 -3.23 -0.33
CA VAL A 16 12.37 -2.35 -1.36
C VAL A 16 11.12 -1.68 -0.80
N THR A 17 11.03 -0.37 -0.96
CA THR A 17 9.84 0.43 -0.64
C THR A 17 9.13 0.79 -1.94
N ILE A 18 7.81 0.61 -1.98
CA ILE A 18 6.95 0.94 -3.12
C ILE A 18 5.94 1.99 -2.69
N ALA A 19 5.81 3.06 -3.47
CA ALA A 19 4.73 4.03 -3.32
C ALA A 19 3.57 3.67 -4.27
N VAL A 20 2.35 3.61 -3.74
CA VAL A 20 1.12 3.45 -4.51
C VAL A 20 0.40 4.80 -4.52
N LEU A 21 0.14 5.36 -5.71
CA LEU A 21 -0.53 6.64 -5.88
C LEU A 21 -1.96 6.37 -6.34
N ASP A 22 -2.90 6.32 -5.40
CA ASP A 22 -4.30 5.93 -5.65
C ASP A 22 -5.26 6.66 -4.68
N ASP A 23 -6.45 6.11 -4.47
CA ASP A 23 -7.51 6.65 -3.60
C ASP A 23 -7.31 6.43 -2.08
N GLY A 24 -6.39 5.56 -1.70
CA GLY A 24 -6.03 5.27 -0.31
C GLY A 24 -5.41 3.90 -0.14
N VAL A 25 -5.18 3.49 1.11
CA VAL A 25 -4.76 2.13 1.46
C VAL A 25 -5.35 1.73 2.80
N ASP A 26 -5.98 0.56 2.86
CA ASP A 26 -6.39 -0.04 4.14
C ASP A 26 -5.17 -0.62 4.85
N ALA A 27 -4.48 0.24 5.61
CA ALA A 27 -3.27 -0.11 6.34
C ALA A 27 -3.52 -1.11 7.50
N LEU A 28 -4.77 -1.37 7.87
CA LEU A 28 -5.12 -2.33 8.92
C LEU A 28 -5.54 -3.70 8.36
N HIS A 29 -5.63 -3.86 7.04
CA HIS A 29 -5.96 -5.13 6.41
C HIS A 29 -4.93 -6.22 6.79
N GLU A 30 -5.40 -7.43 7.08
CA GLU A 30 -4.55 -8.52 7.60
C GLU A 30 -3.37 -8.86 6.66
N ASP A 31 -3.57 -8.78 5.35
CA ASP A 31 -2.49 -9.01 4.37
C ASP A 31 -1.51 -7.83 4.18
N LEU A 32 -1.85 -6.63 4.67
CA LEU A 32 -1.08 -5.40 4.39
C LEU A 32 -0.45 -4.77 5.63
N HIS A 33 -1.02 -4.97 6.82
CA HIS A 33 -0.62 -4.26 8.03
C HIS A 33 0.85 -4.45 8.43
N GLU A 34 1.48 -5.58 8.05
CA GLU A 34 2.92 -5.80 8.28
C GLU A 34 3.82 -5.14 7.23
N ALA A 35 3.28 -4.83 6.04
CA ALA A 35 4.03 -4.31 4.90
C ALA A 35 3.88 -2.79 4.69
N VAL A 36 2.80 -2.20 5.19
CA VAL A 36 2.55 -0.76 5.09
C VAL A 36 3.30 -0.02 6.18
N ASP A 37 4.08 0.98 5.78
CA ASP A 37 4.76 1.91 6.69
C ASP A 37 3.96 3.23 6.78
N PRO A 38 3.27 3.50 7.90
CA PRO A 38 2.46 4.72 8.05
C PRO A 38 3.27 6.02 7.97
N GLU A 39 4.58 5.99 8.25
CA GLU A 39 5.42 7.20 8.17
C GLU A 39 5.71 7.61 6.72
N LEU A 40 5.53 6.70 5.77
CA LEU A 40 5.72 6.93 4.34
C LEU A 40 4.39 7.18 3.60
N CYS A 41 3.27 7.12 4.31
CA CYS A 41 1.94 7.33 3.78
C CYS A 41 1.52 8.81 3.89
N TYR A 42 0.85 9.31 2.86
CA TYR A 42 0.32 10.68 2.88
C TYR A 42 -0.93 10.84 2.03
N ASN A 43 -1.94 11.50 2.59
CA ASN A 43 -3.18 11.84 1.92
C ASN A 43 -3.11 13.28 1.40
N PHE A 44 -2.99 13.43 0.09
CA PHE A 44 -2.93 14.73 -0.58
C PHE A 44 -4.28 15.46 -0.68
N VAL A 45 -5.40 14.75 -0.54
CA VAL A 45 -6.75 15.34 -0.59
C VAL A 45 -7.05 16.08 0.71
N GLU A 46 -6.69 15.48 1.84
CA GLU A 46 -6.95 16.04 3.18
C GLU A 46 -5.74 16.67 3.85
N VAL A 47 -4.58 16.58 3.21
CA VAL A 47 -3.31 17.13 3.73
C VAL A 47 -3.03 16.51 5.12
N SER A 48 -3.12 15.19 5.20
CA SER A 48 -3.06 14.43 6.44
C SER A 48 -2.26 13.13 6.29
N ALA A 49 -1.92 12.51 7.43
CA ALA A 49 -1.35 11.16 7.46
C ALA A 49 -2.44 10.05 7.42
N ASP A 50 -3.73 10.41 7.42
CA ASP A 50 -4.81 9.43 7.33
C ASP A 50 -5.06 9.06 5.86
N VAL A 51 -4.56 7.89 5.47
CA VAL A 51 -4.65 7.35 4.11
C VAL A 51 -5.77 6.31 3.95
N THR A 52 -6.66 6.19 4.95
CA THR A 52 -7.78 5.25 4.90
C THR A 52 -8.64 5.53 3.65
N PRO A 53 -8.92 4.51 2.80
CA PRO A 53 -9.76 4.68 1.64
C PRO A 53 -11.12 5.16 2.10
N LYS A 54 -11.63 6.20 1.45
CA LYS A 54 -13.00 6.62 1.69
C LYS A 54 -13.94 5.73 0.92
N PRO A 55 -15.10 5.38 1.48
CA PRO A 55 -16.15 4.78 0.68
C PRO A 55 -16.41 5.69 -0.52
N ASP A 56 -16.65 5.08 -1.68
CA ASP A 56 -16.94 5.78 -2.92
C ASP A 56 -17.93 6.91 -2.61
N ARG A 57 -17.53 8.13 -2.96
CA ARG A 57 -18.40 9.30 -2.85
C ARG A 57 -19.68 8.91 -3.58
N GLU A 58 -20.84 8.92 -2.91
CA GLU A 58 -22.12 8.74 -3.60
C GLU A 58 -22.08 9.64 -4.84
N GLU A 59 -22.09 9.01 -6.02
CA GLU A 59 -22.17 9.71 -7.28
C GLU A 59 -23.50 10.47 -7.26
N ALA A 60 -23.41 11.77 -7.01
CA ALA A 60 -24.53 12.70 -7.05
C ALA A 60 -24.93 13.01 -8.50
#